data_AF-A0A8T6N741-F1
#
_entry.id   AF-A0A8T6N741-F1
#
_cell.length_a   1.000
_cell.length_b   1.000
_cell.length_c   1.000
_cell.angle_alpha   90.00
_cell.angle_beta   90.00
_cell.angle_gamma   90.00
#
_symmetry.space_group_name_H-M   'P 1'
#
loop_
_entity.id
_entity.type
_entity.pdbx_description
1 polymer ?
#
loop_
_entity_poly.entity_id
_entity_poly.type
_entity_poly.pdbx_seq_one_letter_code
_entity_poly.pdbx_strand_id
1 'polypeptide(L)'
;MNNWRMARRKFSEAWIACAVCMVQGDLSVFSLGHAITATKTGACTALAMVVANRLGFVKTPWMAIWLTGVFTAVVDFLVHRPHFPLEAITTGIGAGILAFIFSKILK
;
A
#
# COMPACT_ATOMS: atom_id res chain seq x y z
N MET A 1 4.14 -0.08 -18.03
CA MET A 1 4.45 -1.17 -17.07
C MET A 1 3.40 -2.27 -17.25
N ASN A 2 3.78 -3.55 -17.30
CA ASN A 2 2.76 -4.62 -17.37
C ASN A 2 1.96 -4.70 -16.05
N ASN A 3 0.70 -5.12 -16.12
CA ASN A 3 -0.18 -5.11 -14.94
C ASN A 3 0.31 -6.03 -13.82
N TRP A 4 0.98 -7.13 -14.16
CA TRP A 4 1.55 -8.06 -13.17
C TRP A 4 2.70 -7.46 -12.36
N ARG A 5 3.60 -6.70 -13.00
CA ARG A 5 4.68 -5.97 -12.31
C ARG A 5 4.11 -4.85 -11.45
N MET A 6 3.08 -4.17 -11.94
CA MET A 6 2.35 -3.17 -11.15
C MET A 6 1.75 -3.80 -9.90
N ALA A 7 0.94 -4.85 -10.05
CA ALA A 7 0.27 -5.52 -8.95
C ALA A 7 1.24 -5.96 -7.86
N ARG A 8 2.35 -6.62 -8.22
CA ARG A 8 3.36 -7.06 -7.25
C ARG A 8 4.00 -5.90 -6.48
N ARG A 9 4.39 -4.83 -7.18
CA ARG A 9 4.99 -3.65 -6.53
C ARG A 9 4.00 -2.99 -5.58
N LYS A 10 2.77 -2.74 -6.05
CA LYS A 10 1.74 -2.04 -5.27
C LYS A 10 1.25 -2.87 -4.09
N PHE A 11 1.21 -4.19 -4.25
CA PHE A 11 1.00 -5.12 -3.16
C PHE A 11 2.08 -4.96 -2.08
N SER A 12 3.37 -5.07 -2.44
CA SER A 12 4.46 -4.98 -1.48
C SER A 12 4.54 -3.62 -0.77
N GLU A 13 4.37 -2.53 -1.51
CA GLU A 13 4.38 -1.16 -0.96
C GLU A 13 3.28 -0.97 0.10
N ALA A 14 2.04 -1.39 -0.20
CA ALA A 14 0.92 -1.29 0.73
C ALA A 14 1.02 -2.29 1.89
N TRP A 15 1.46 -3.52 1.62
CA TRP A 15 1.62 -4.57 2.62
C TRP A 15 2.65 -4.18 3.69
N ILE A 16 3.82 -3.70 3.26
CA ILE A 16 4.90 -3.30 4.18
C ILE A 16 4.43 -2.10 5.02
N ALA A 17 3.82 -1.10 4.39
CA ALA A 17 3.34 0.07 5.11
C ALA A 17 2.30 -0.30 6.18
N CYS A 18 1.30 -1.12 5.82
CA CYS A 18 0.26 -1.57 6.73
C CYS A 18 0.85 -2.44 7.86
N ALA A 19 1.73 -3.39 7.53
CA ALA A 19 2.40 -4.25 8.49
C ALA A 19 3.17 -3.45 9.56
N VAL A 20 3.91 -2.42 9.14
CA VAL A 20 4.70 -1.56 10.04
C VAL A 20 3.79 -0.66 10.88
N CYS A 21 2.72 -0.10 10.29
CA CYS A 21 1.84 0.82 11.01
C CYS A 21 0.97 0.10 12.05
N MET A 22 0.42 -1.08 11.74
CA MET A 22 -0.39 -1.84 12.71
C MET A 22 0.37 -2.17 13.99
N VAL A 23 1.68 -2.44 13.88
CA VAL A 23 2.54 -2.73 15.03
C VAL A 23 3.31 -1.50 15.53
N GLN A 24 3.01 -0.32 14.99
CA GLN A 24 3.63 0.96 15.37
C GLN A 24 5.17 0.94 15.29
N GLY A 25 5.72 0.12 14.39
CA GLY A 25 7.16 -0.08 14.21
C GLY A 25 7.79 -1.20 15.06
N ASP A 26 7.11 -1.74 16.07
CA ASP A 26 7.61 -2.88 16.85
C ASP A 26 7.32 -4.21 16.15
N LEU A 27 8.26 -4.68 15.33
CA LEU A 27 8.10 -5.95 14.61
C LEU A 27 8.13 -7.18 15.52
N SER A 28 8.49 -7.06 16.80
CA SER A 28 8.49 -8.21 17.72
C SER A 28 7.08 -8.72 18.03
N VAL A 29 6.07 -7.84 17.92
CA VAL A 29 4.65 -8.19 18.09
C VAL A 29 3.95 -8.53 16.76
N PHE A 30 4.70 -8.59 15.66
CA PHE A 30 4.14 -8.96 14.36
C PHE A 30 3.66 -10.42 14.38
N SER A 31 2.42 -10.64 13.97
CA SER A 31 1.73 -11.92 14.10
C SER A 31 1.16 -12.35 12.76
N LEU A 32 0.69 -13.60 12.66
CA LEU A 32 -0.05 -14.07 11.48
C LEU A 32 -1.32 -13.25 11.23
N GLY A 33 -1.97 -12.75 12.29
CA GLY A 33 -3.11 -11.84 12.17
C GLY A 33 -2.72 -10.54 11.45
N HIS A 34 -1.60 -9.93 11.84
CA HIS A 34 -1.05 -8.75 11.18
C HIS A 34 -0.70 -9.04 9.71
N ALA A 35 -0.07 -10.19 9.42
CA ALA A 35 0.27 -10.58 8.05
C ALA A 35 -0.97 -10.76 7.16
N ILE A 36 -2.06 -11.35 7.68
CA ILE A 36 -3.32 -11.54 6.96
C ILE A 36 -3.98 -10.18 6.68
N THR A 37 -4.05 -9.31 7.68
CA THR A 37 -4.61 -7.96 7.53
C THR A 37 -3.83 -7.16 6.49
N ALA A 38 -2.51 -7.13 6.58
CA ALA A 38 -1.64 -6.47 5.60
C ALA A 38 -1.80 -7.07 4.19
N THR A 39 -2.04 -8.39 4.08
CA THR A 39 -2.32 -9.06 2.80
C THR A 39 -3.62 -8.58 2.17
N LYS A 40 -4.69 -8.43 2.96
CA LYS A 40 -5.96 -7.86 2.48
C LYS A 40 -5.73 -6.43 1.97
N THR A 41 -5.03 -5.60 2.74
CA THR A 41 -4.71 -4.23 2.34
C THR A 41 -3.88 -4.19 1.06
N GLY A 42 -2.81 -4.97 1.00
CA GLY A 42 -1.94 -5.07 -0.18
C GLY A 42 -2.66 -5.57 -1.43
N ALA A 43 -3.49 -6.62 -1.31
CA ALA A 43 -4.21 -7.20 -2.44
C ALA A 43 -5.26 -6.24 -3.01
N CYS A 44 -6.06 -5.61 -2.14
CA CYS A 44 -7.06 -4.64 -2.56
C CYS A 44 -6.42 -3.40 -3.19
N THR A 45 -5.32 -2.87 -2.63
CA THR A 45 -4.58 -1.75 -3.23
C THR A 45 -3.99 -2.13 -4.59
N ALA A 46 -3.39 -3.32 -4.71
CA ALA A 46 -2.84 -3.79 -5.98
C ALA A 46 -3.92 -3.91 -7.06
N LEU A 47 -5.09 -4.46 -6.70
CA LEU A 47 -6.24 -4.55 -7.60
C LEU A 47 -6.73 -3.15 -8.02
N ALA A 48 -6.92 -2.24 -7.06
CA ALA A 48 -7.34 -0.86 -7.33
C ALA A 48 -6.36 -0.14 -8.28
N MET A 49 -5.05 -0.34 -8.09
CA MET A 49 -4.01 0.21 -8.97
C MET A 49 -4.05 -0.38 -10.38
N VAL A 50 -4.26 -1.69 -10.52
CA VAL A 50 -4.41 -2.33 -11.84
C VAL A 50 -5.65 -1.80 -12.57
N VAL A 51 -6.77 -1.67 -11.86
CA VAL A 51 -8.00 -1.09 -12.41
C VAL A 51 -7.76 0.38 -12.82
N ALA A 52 -7.14 1.18 -11.96
CA ALA A 52 -6.82 2.57 -12.27
C ALA A 52 -5.92 2.72 -13.49
N ASN A 53 -4.93 1.82 -13.66
CA ASN A 53 -4.08 1.78 -14.83
C ASN A 53 -4.85 1.39 -16.10
N ARG A 54 -5.75 0.40 -16.02
CA ARG A 54 -6.62 -0.02 -17.15
C ARG A 54 -7.59 1.06 -17.59
N LEU A 55 -8.08 1.87 -16.66
CA LEU A 55 -8.96 3.01 -16.92
C LEU A 55 -8.19 4.27 -17.37
N GLY A 56 -6.86 4.20 -17.51
CA GLY A 56 -6.04 5.32 -18.00
C GLY A 56 -5.81 6.43 -16.97
N PHE A 57 -6.09 6.20 -15.69
CA PHE A 57 -5.78 7.17 -14.62
C PHE A 57 -4.28 7.27 -14.33
N VAL A 58 -3.50 6.20 -14.57
CA VAL A 58 -2.07 6.18 -14.29
C VAL A 58 -1.29 6.68 -15.51
N LYS A 59 -1.14 8.01 -15.64
CA LYS A 59 -0.44 8.64 -16.78
C LYS A 59 1.03 8.92 -16.50
N THR A 60 1.40 9.13 -15.24
CA THR A 60 2.77 9.46 -14.83
C THR A 60 3.21 8.60 -13.64
N PRO A 61 4.52 8.41 -13.43
CA PRO A 61 5.03 7.73 -12.24
C PRO A 61 4.57 8.41 -10.94
N TRP A 62 4.45 9.74 -10.94
CA TRP A 62 3.96 10.51 -9.79
C TRP A 62 2.50 10.22 -9.48
N MET A 63 1.63 10.07 -10.50
CA MET A 63 0.26 9.62 -10.29
C MET A 63 0.22 8.20 -9.71
N ALA A 64 1.10 7.31 -10.16
CA ALA A 64 1.18 5.96 -9.62
C ALA A 64 1.56 5.97 -8.13
N ILE A 65 2.52 6.80 -7.72
CA ILE A 65 2.95 6.97 -6.33
C ILE A 65 1.81 7.54 -5.49
N TRP A 66 1.20 8.63 -5.94
CA TRP A 66 0.11 9.29 -5.22
C TRP A 66 -1.11 8.37 -5.06
N LEU A 67 -1.55 7.71 -6.13
CA LEU A 67 -2.67 6.76 -6.07
C LEU A 67 -2.37 5.55 -5.20
N THR A 68 -1.11 5.11 -5.12
CA THR A 68 -0.72 4.02 -4.19
C THR A 68 -1.00 4.44 -2.75
N GLY A 69 -0.59 5.66 -2.37
CA GLY A 69 -0.83 6.15 -1.02
C GLY A 69 -2.32 6.35 -0.72
N VAL A 70 -3.07 6.96 -1.65
CA VAL A 70 -4.52 7.18 -1.50
C VAL A 70 -5.28 5.87 -1.37
N PHE A 71 -5.07 4.92 -2.29
CA PHE A 71 -5.75 3.63 -2.23
C PHE A 71 -5.34 2.84 -1.01
N THR A 72 -4.07 2.87 -0.60
CA THR A 72 -3.66 2.20 0.63
C THR A 72 -4.37 2.79 1.84
N ALA A 73 -4.42 4.12 2.00
CA ALA A 73 -5.13 4.74 3.12
C ALA A 73 -6.62 4.37 3.16
N VAL A 74 -7.29 4.43 2.00
CA VAL A 74 -8.71 4.07 1.91
C VAL A 74 -8.93 2.60 2.26
N VAL A 75 -8.11 1.71 1.70
CA VAL A 75 -8.24 0.27 1.93
C VAL A 75 -7.92 -0.09 3.39
N ASP A 76 -6.84 0.45 3.95
CA ASP A 76 -6.44 0.24 5.34
C ASP A 76 -7.58 0.59 6.31
N PHE A 77 -8.18 1.77 6.12
CA PHE A 77 -9.35 2.22 6.88
C PHE A 77 -10.57 1.29 6.77
N LEU A 78 -10.74 0.63 5.62
CA LEU A 78 -11.86 -0.29 5.38
C LEU A 78 -11.58 -1.71 5.90
N VAL A 79 -10.32 -2.13 5.93
CA VAL A 79 -9.92 -3.52 6.23
C VAL A 79 -9.86 -3.77 7.74
N HIS A 80 -9.44 -2.80 8.55
CA HIS A 80 -9.39 -2.96 9.99
C HIS A 80 -9.66 -1.66 10.74
N ARG A 81 -9.89 -1.79 12.05
CA ARG A 81 -10.02 -0.63 12.94
C ARG A 81 -8.64 0.00 13.18
N PRO A 82 -8.55 1.33 13.30
CA PRO A 82 -7.31 1.99 13.69
C PRO A 82 -6.90 1.61 15.12
N HIS A 83 -5.62 1.33 15.30
CA HIS A 83 -4.87 1.17 16.54
C HIS A 83 -4.41 2.52 17.10
N PHE A 84 -4.21 3.53 16.23
CA PHE A 84 -3.90 4.91 16.64
C PHE A 84 -4.57 5.96 15.74
N PRO A 85 -4.74 7.21 16.20
CA PRO A 85 -5.33 8.27 15.40
C PRO A 85 -4.55 8.49 14.09
N LEU A 86 -5.26 8.58 12.97
CA LEU A 86 -4.69 8.79 11.64
C LEU A 86 -3.78 7.64 11.12
N GLU A 87 -3.92 6.43 11.66
CA GLU A 87 -3.17 5.25 11.18
C GLU A 87 -3.31 5.07 9.67
N ALA A 88 -4.54 5.03 9.15
CA ALA A 88 -4.77 4.86 7.71
C ALA A 88 -4.07 5.91 6.84
N ILE A 89 -4.03 7.17 7.30
CA ILE A 89 -3.32 8.25 6.60
C ILE A 89 -1.82 8.00 6.66
N THR A 90 -1.29 7.63 7.84
CA THR A 90 0.12 7.29 8.04
C THR A 90 0.52 6.10 7.17
N THR A 91 -0.30 5.05 7.11
CA THR A 91 -0.11 3.89 6.23
C THR A 91 -0.08 4.29 4.77
N GLY A 92 -1.01 5.15 4.33
CA GLY A 92 -1.03 5.67 2.96
C GLY A 92 0.21 6.48 2.61
N ILE A 93 0.65 7.37 3.50
CA ILE A 93 1.90 8.13 3.33
C ILE A 93 3.09 7.17 3.25
N GLY A 94 3.16 6.20 4.15
CA GLY A 94 4.20 5.16 4.16
C GLY A 94 4.26 4.38 2.84
N ALA A 95 3.11 3.96 2.31
CA ALA A 95 3.02 3.28 1.03
C ALA A 95 3.44 4.18 -0.15
N GLY A 96 3.09 5.47 -0.12
CA GLY A 96 3.54 6.45 -1.10
C GLY A 96 5.06 6.66 -1.07
N ILE A 97 5.66 6.74 0.12
CA ILE A 97 7.11 6.83 0.29
C ILE A 97 7.78 5.55 -0.24
N LEU A 98 7.27 4.37 0.11
CA LEU A 98 7.78 3.11 -0.42
C LEU A 98 7.67 3.03 -1.95
N ALA A 99 6.55 3.49 -2.52
CA ALA A 99 6.36 3.58 -3.96
C ALA A 99 7.40 4.50 -4.63
N PHE A 100 7.70 5.63 -4.01
CA PHE A 100 8.74 6.54 -4.48
C PHE A 100 10.12 5.87 -4.42
N ILE A 101 10.49 5.28 -3.28
CA ILE A 101 11.77 4.57 -3.10
C ILE A 101 11.91 3.44 -4.13
N PHE A 102 10.88 2.61 -4.27
CA PHE A 102 10.87 1.49 -5.22
C PHE A 102 10.99 1.98 -6.66
N SER A 103 10.40 3.13 -7.01
CA SER A 103 10.54 3.72 -8.34
C SER A 103 11.98 4.12 -8.69
N LYS A 104 12.83 4.39 -7.68
CA LYS A 104 14.23 4.79 -7.86
C LYS A 104 15.18 3.60 -7.83
N ILE A 105 14.94 2.64 -6.93
CA ILE A 105 15.84 1.51 -6.69
C ILE A 105 15.52 0.34 -7.64
N LEU A 106 14.25 -0.01 -7.76
CA LEU A 106 13.81 -1.14 -8.56
C LEU A 106 13.40 -0.61 -9.94
N LYS A 107 14.37 -0.50 -10.86
CA LYS A 107 14.09 -0.12 -12.27
C LYS A 107 13.23 -1.17 -12.94
#